data_AF-A0A8T5NPA5-F1
#
_entry.id   AF-A0A8T5NPA5-F1
#
_cell.length_a   1.000
_cell.length_b   1.000
_cell.length_c   1.000
_cell.angle_alpha   90.00
_cell.angle_beta   90.00
_cell.angle_gamma   90.00
#
_symmetry.space_group_name_H-M   'P 1'
#
loop_
_entity.id
_entity.type
_entity.pdbx_description
1 polymer ?
#
loop_
_entity_poly.entity_id
_entity_poly.type
_entity_poly.pdbx_seq_one_letter_code
_entity_poly.pdbx_strand_id
1 'polypeptide(L)'
;MNVLDAESAERIYRELYRTLGKAIGPQMARNILKMGESDFDKTDPSKSLESLNTCLVTAFGKATAQVMVSTSVKTCFEDDRAQLILGELSRLGILGD
;
A
#
# COMPACT_ATOMS: atom_id res chain seq x y z
N MET A 1 15.78 -8.51 -11.12
CA MET A 1 14.48 -7.84 -11.31
C MET A 1 13.96 -7.45 -9.94
N ASN A 2 13.80 -6.15 -9.65
CA ASN A 2 13.14 -5.74 -8.43
C ASN A 2 11.65 -6.10 -8.56
N VAL A 3 11.18 -6.97 -7.67
CA VAL A 3 9.77 -7.40 -7.65
C VAL A 3 8.85 -6.22 -7.33
N LEU A 4 9.35 -5.26 -6.55
CA LEU A 4 8.69 -4.02 -6.20
C LEU A 4 9.46 -2.83 -6.80
N ASP A 5 9.17 -2.51 -8.06
CA ASP A 5 9.65 -1.28 -8.69
C ASP A 5 8.78 -0.07 -8.29
N ALA A 6 9.26 1.14 -8.59
CA ALA A 6 8.59 2.38 -8.22
C ALA A 6 7.19 2.51 -8.82
N GLU A 7 6.97 2.02 -10.05
CA GLU A 7 5.66 2.06 -10.71
C GLU A 7 4.68 1.11 -10.00
N SER A 8 5.13 -0.10 -9.66
CA SER A 8 4.33 -1.08 -8.95
C SER A 8 3.93 -0.57 -7.57
N ALA A 9 4.87 0.04 -6.83
CA ALA A 9 4.62 0.60 -5.52
C ALA A 9 3.68 1.82 -5.56
N GLU A 10 3.86 2.71 -6.54
CA GLU A 10 2.97 3.85 -6.76
C GLU A 10 1.54 3.40 -7.09
N ARG A 11 1.38 2.35 -7.91
CA ARG A 11 0.07 1.78 -8.22
C ARG A 11 -0.66 1.27 -6.98
N ILE A 12 0.05 0.54 -6.11
CA ILE A 12 -0.48 0.05 -4.83
C ILE A 12 -0.92 1.23 -3.95
N TYR A 13 -0.06 2.24 -3.81
CA TYR A 13 -0.36 3.44 -3.03
C TYR A 13 -1.62 4.16 -3.54
N ARG A 14 -1.73 4.39 -4.85
CA ARG A 14 -2.88 5.05 -5.45
C ARG A 14 -4.17 4.26 -5.26
N GLU A 15 -4.13 2.94 -5.41
CA GLU A 15 -5.31 2.11 -5.20
C GLU A 15 -5.74 2.08 -3.73
N LEU A 16 -4.79 2.08 -2.79
CA LEU A 16 -5.07 2.23 -1.36
C LEU A 16 -5.71 3.59 -1.05
N TYR A 17 -5.13 4.67 -1.55
CA TYR A 17 -5.67 6.03 -1.40
C TYR A 17 -7.09 6.10 -1.96
N ARG A 18 -7.33 5.53 -3.15
CA ARG A 18 -8.64 5.51 -3.80
C ARG A 18 -9.66 4.69 -3.03
N THR A 19 -9.28 3.51 -2.55
CA THR A 19 -10.16 2.62 -1.78
C THR A 19 -10.55 3.28 -0.44
N LEU A 20 -9.57 3.86 0.25
CA LEU A 20 -9.82 4.66 1.46
C LEU A 20 -10.72 5.85 1.18
N GLY A 21 -10.42 6.63 0.14
CA GLY A 21 -11.20 7.80 -0.21
C GLY A 21 -12.67 7.48 -0.51
N LYS A 22 -12.94 6.31 -1.10
CA LYS A 22 -14.31 5.82 -1.32
C LYS A 22 -15.00 5.36 -0.03
N ALA A 23 -14.26 4.73 0.89
CA ALA A 23 -14.82 4.17 2.11
C ALA A 23 -15.11 5.22 3.20
N ILE A 24 -14.19 6.16 3.40
CA ILE A 24 -14.22 7.11 4.54
C ILE A 24 -14.15 8.58 4.10
N GLY A 25 -14.15 8.84 2.79
CA GLY A 25 -14.03 10.17 2.22
C GLY A 25 -12.58 10.59 1.95
N PRO A 26 -12.34 11.39 0.89
CA PRO A 26 -10.99 11.76 0.44
C PRO A 26 -10.23 12.64 1.46
N GLN A 27 -10.94 13.46 2.24
CA GLN A 27 -10.31 14.27 3.30
C GLN A 27 -9.74 13.39 4.41
N MET A 28 -10.50 12.38 4.85
CA MET A 28 -10.03 11.44 5.87
C MET A 28 -8.90 10.57 5.35
N ALA A 29 -8.98 10.11 4.10
CA ALA A 29 -7.89 9.38 3.46
C ALA A 29 -6.57 10.17 3.46
N ARG A 30 -6.61 11.47 3.09
CA ARG A 30 -5.44 12.36 3.17
C ARG A 30 -4.91 12.52 4.59
N ASN A 31 -5.80 12.68 5.57
CA ASN A 31 -5.39 12.83 6.97
C ASN A 31 -4.68 11.57 7.51
N ILE A 32 -5.15 10.39 7.11
CA ILE A 32 -4.56 9.11 7.54
C ILE A 32 -3.22 8.89 6.83
N LEU A 33 -3.20 9.05 5.51
CA LEU A 33 -2.00 8.78 4.70
C LEU A 33 -0.94 9.85 4.87
N LYS A 34 -1.31 11.05 5.34
CA LYS A 34 -0.46 12.24 5.48
C LYS A 34 0.20 12.70 4.18
N MET A 35 -0.26 12.16 3.05
CA MET A 35 0.17 12.47 1.68
C MET A 35 -1.03 12.40 0.75
N GLY A 36 -1.00 13.19 -0.32
CA GLY A 36 -1.94 13.13 -1.43
C GLY A 36 -1.60 12.00 -2.40
N GLU A 37 -2.51 11.73 -3.33
CA GLU A 37 -2.38 10.64 -4.32
C GLU A 37 -1.10 10.73 -5.19
N SER A 38 -0.53 11.92 -5.36
CA SER A 38 0.66 12.19 -6.19
C SER A 38 1.96 12.37 -5.41
N ASP A 39 1.93 12.29 -4.07
CA ASP A 39 3.08 12.65 -3.22
C ASP A 39 3.97 11.42 -2.86
N PHE A 40 3.81 10.32 -3.59
CA PHE A 40 4.59 9.09 -3.38
C PHE A 40 6.06 9.28 -3.80
N ASP A 41 7.00 8.97 -2.89
CA ASP A 41 8.42 9.02 -3.19
C ASP A 41 8.87 7.79 -3.99
N LYS A 42 9.19 8.03 -5.26
CA LYS A 42 9.63 7.01 -6.22
C LYS A 42 11.09 6.61 -6.06
N THR A 43 11.89 7.37 -5.32
CA THR A 43 13.32 7.10 -5.14
C THR A 43 13.56 5.99 -4.11
N ASP A 44 12.63 5.80 -3.18
CA ASP A 44 12.62 4.71 -2.20
C ASP A 44 11.21 4.12 -2.03
N PRO A 45 10.75 3.29 -3.00
CA PRO A 45 9.38 2.78 -3.01
C PRO A 45 9.07 1.85 -1.84
N SER A 46 10.05 1.09 -1.35
CA SER A 46 9.88 0.20 -0.20
C SER A 46 9.59 0.99 1.07
N LYS A 47 10.39 2.03 1.35
CA LYS A 47 10.19 2.89 2.51
C LYS A 47 8.88 3.68 2.45
N SER A 48 8.46 4.09 1.25
CA SER A 48 7.15 4.71 1.04
C SER A 48 6.01 3.77 1.41
N LEU A 49 6.10 2.49 1.02
CA LEU A 49 5.11 1.47 1.37
C LEU A 49 5.14 1.07 2.85
N GLU A 50 6.31 1.04 3.50
CA GLU A 50 6.42 0.86 4.95
C GLU A 50 5.76 2.00 5.73
N SER A 51 5.99 3.24 5.30
CA SER A 51 5.38 4.43 5.90
C SER A 51 3.87 4.43 5.71
N LEU A 52 3.41 4.06 4.52
CA LEU A 52 1.99 3.83 4.20
C LEU A 52 1.38 2.79 5.15
N ASN A 53 2.01 1.62 5.27
CA ASN A 53 1.53 0.56 6.16
C ASN A 53 1.47 1.03 7.60
N THR A 54 2.47 1.76 8.08
CA THR A 54 2.49 2.33 9.43
C THR A 54 1.29 3.26 9.68
N CYS A 55 0.95 4.11 8.70
CA CYS A 55 -0.23 4.97 8.77
C CYS A 55 -1.53 4.16 8.83
N LEU A 56 -1.67 3.13 7.99
CA LEU A 56 -2.82 2.23 7.99
C LEU A 56 -2.97 1.46 9.30
N VAL A 57 -1.87 0.90 9.82
CA VAL A 57 -1.83 0.16 11.09
C VAL A 57 -2.24 1.08 12.24
N THR A 58 -1.75 2.32 12.25
CA THR A 58 -2.10 3.31 13.28
C THR A 58 -3.59 3.67 13.25
N ALA A 59 -4.18 3.80 12.05
CA ALA A 59 -5.58 4.20 11.90
C ALA A 59 -6.58 3.06 12.08
N PHE A 60 -6.24 1.84 11.66
CA PHE A 60 -7.20 0.72 11.54
C PHE A 60 -6.77 -0.58 12.23
N GLY A 61 -5.57 -0.62 12.80
CA GLY A 61 -4.95 -1.82 13.35
C GLY A 61 -4.29 -2.71 12.28
N LYS A 62 -3.40 -3.59 12.75
CA LYS A 62 -2.53 -4.43 11.90
C LYS A 62 -3.31 -5.33 10.94
N ALA A 63 -4.31 -6.06 11.45
CA ALA A 63 -5.09 -6.98 10.63
C ALA A 63 -5.81 -6.26 9.47
N THR A 64 -6.44 -5.12 9.75
CA THR A 64 -7.14 -4.33 8.74
C THR A 64 -6.16 -3.78 7.70
N ALA A 65 -5.02 -3.23 8.12
CA ALA A 65 -4.00 -2.70 7.22
C ALA A 65 -3.49 -3.78 6.25
N GLN A 66 -3.23 -4.99 6.74
CA GLN A 66 -2.78 -6.10 5.91
C GLN A 66 -3.82 -6.54 4.88
N VAL A 67 -5.09 -6.61 5.26
CA VAL A 67 -6.18 -6.91 4.34
C VAL A 67 -6.26 -5.85 3.25
N MET A 68 -6.17 -4.57 3.63
CA MET A 68 -6.20 -3.46 2.67
C MET A 68 -5.04 -3.54 1.68
N VAL A 69 -3.80 -3.65 2.17
CA VAL A 69 -2.61 -3.75 1.31
C VAL A 69 -2.70 -4.95 0.39
N SER A 70 -3.06 -6.13 0.92
CA SER A 70 -3.18 -7.36 0.13
C SER A 70 -4.26 -7.26 -0.94
N THR A 71 -5.39 -6.66 -0.60
CA THR A 71 -6.50 -6.46 -1.55
C THR A 71 -6.10 -5.48 -2.64
N SER A 72 -5.44 -4.38 -2.31
CA SER A 72 -4.96 -3.42 -3.31
C SER A 72 -3.94 -4.04 -4.26
N VAL A 73 -3.01 -4.87 -3.77
CA VAL A 73 -2.08 -5.62 -4.64
C VAL A 73 -2.86 -6.53 -5.60
N LYS A 74 -3.81 -7.33 -5.10
CA LYS A 74 -4.62 -8.23 -5.93
C LYS A 74 -5.52 -7.50 -6.93
N THR A 75 -5.93 -6.27 -6.63
CA THR A 75 -6.68 -5.41 -7.56
C THR A 75 -5.79 -4.81 -8.64
N CYS A 76 -4.54 -4.48 -8.30
CA CYS A 76 -3.63 -3.79 -9.21
C CYS A 76 -2.92 -4.72 -10.20
N PHE A 77 -2.76 -6.01 -9.90
CA PHE A 77 -1.92 -6.92 -10.67
C PHE A 77 -2.59 -8.27 -10.91
N GLU A 78 -2.22 -8.92 -12.01
CA GLU A 78 -2.58 -10.32 -12.27
C GLU A 78 -1.98 -11.26 -11.22
N ASP A 79 -2.58 -12.43 -11.04
CA ASP A 79 -2.32 -13.32 -9.89
C ASP A 79 -0.83 -13.63 -9.71
N ASP A 80 -0.13 -14.05 -10.77
CA ASP A 80 1.31 -14.38 -10.72
C ASP A 80 2.15 -13.20 -10.21
N ARG A 81 1.88 -11.99 -10.71
CA ARG A 81 2.61 -10.78 -10.29
C ARG A 81 2.20 -10.34 -8.88
N ALA A 82 0.92 -10.47 -8.54
CA ALA A 82 0.41 -10.18 -7.21
C ALA A 82 1.08 -11.07 -6.16
N GLN A 83 1.20 -12.38 -6.40
CA GLN A 83 1.86 -13.31 -5.47
C GLN A 83 3.32 -12.94 -5.22
N LEU A 84 4.06 -12.56 -6.27
CA LEU A 84 5.46 -12.11 -6.13
C LEU A 84 5.54 -10.85 -5.25
N ILE A 85 4.70 -9.86 -5.50
CA ILE A 85 4.65 -8.61 -4.73
C ILE A 85 4.26 -8.89 -3.26
N LEU A 86 3.24 -9.71 -3.01
CA LEU A 86 2.83 -10.09 -1.65
C LEU A 86 3.97 -10.79 -0.89
N GLY A 87 4.72 -11.66 -1.57
CA GLY A 87 5.90 -12.31 -1.01
C GLY A 87 6.98 -11.31 -0.59
N GLU A 88 7.24 -10.31 -1.44
CA GLU A 88 8.21 -9.25 -1.13
C GLU A 88 7.75 -8.36 0.02
N LEU A 89 6.48 -7.95 0.04
CA LEU A 89 5.90 -7.18 1.16
C LEU A 89 5.94 -7.95 2.48
N SER A 90 5.84 -9.29 2.43
CA SER A 90 6.00 -10.14 3.62
C SER A 90 7.45 -10.14 4.12
N ARG A 91 8.44 -10.18 3.21
CA ARG A 91 9.86 -10.06 3.59
C ARG A 91 10.22 -8.71 4.20
N LEU A 92 9.54 -7.65 3.75
CA LEU A 92 9.67 -6.30 4.31
C LEU A 92 8.92 -6.12 5.65
N GLY A 93 8.22 -7.15 6.14
CA GLY A 93 7.45 -7.07 7.38
C GLY A 93 6.17 -6.22 7.29
N ILE A 94 5.76 -5.85 6.07
CA ILE A 94 4.50 -5.13 5.80
C ILE A 94 3.32 -6.10 5.95
N LEU A 95 3.48 -7.34 5.47
CA LEU A 95 2.53 -8.43 5.61
C LEU A 95 3.10 -9.53 6.52
N GLY A 96 2.25 -10.25 7.26
CA GLY A 96 2.66 -11.32 8.18
C GLY A 96 2.48 -11.00 9.68
N ASP A 97 2.61 -12.02 10.52
CA ASP A 97 2.33 -11.92 11.98
C ASP A 97 3.25 -11.01 12.77
#